data_AF-A0A2V5QQW3-F1
#
_entry.id   AF-A0A2V5QQW3-F1
#
_cell.length_a   1.000
_cell.length_b   1.000
_cell.length_c   1.000
_cell.angle_alpha   90.00
_cell.angle_beta   90.00
_cell.angle_gamma   90.00
#
_symmetry.space_group_name_H-M   'P 1'
#
loop_
_entity.id
_entity.type
_entity.pdbx_description
1 polymer ?
#
loop_
_entity_poly.entity_id
_entity_poly.type
_entity_poly.pdbx_seq_one_letter_code
_entity_poly.pdbx_strand_id
1 'polypeptide(L)'
;YVAYFSGEKLHVSGILAVVIAGIYYGWRAPRILSGRMRLQALPVWEMVTFILNGILFMLIGLQLPQVIDALAPGTVTRVAWLAIVFVAVIVLVRFVWVFGATYLPRLLSATFRRKNPAPWQQTALIAWIGMRGADSLAGALAIPFVLTNGQPFPGRELILLLTFCVIFATLVLQGLTLTPLVHWLKIKGDRVTEKEERMARLKANEAALARLEEIASRKRARPRTVERLRSEYEDRIRQLRSEVPDEESVSRLFSEDFEELAREVLQTERDTVIQLRNEEAINDQALRRIQRDIDLAEARLHRPARR
;
A
#
# COMPACT_ATOMS: atom_id res chain seq x y z
N TYR A 1 -1.84 8.21 18.47
CA TYR A 1 -1.52 8.66 19.84
C TYR A 1 -2.36 7.98 20.91
N VAL A 2 -3.70 8.02 20.86
CA VAL A 2 -4.54 7.33 21.87
C VAL A 2 -4.16 5.84 22.00
N ALA A 3 -4.10 5.09 20.89
CA ALA A 3 -3.68 3.69 20.89
C ALA A 3 -2.27 3.47 21.47
N TYR A 4 -1.33 4.38 21.18
CA TYR A 4 0.04 4.31 21.67
C TYR A 4 0.09 4.43 23.20
N PHE A 5 -0.46 5.52 23.74
CA PHE A 5 -0.43 5.78 25.18
C PHE A 5 -1.26 4.79 25.98
N SER A 6 -2.37 4.28 25.42
CA SER A 6 -3.13 3.19 26.04
C SER A 6 -2.30 1.90 26.12
N GLY A 7 -1.53 1.58 25.07
CA GLY A 7 -0.63 0.43 25.08
C GLY A 7 0.46 0.55 26.16
N GLU A 8 1.14 1.69 26.19
CA GLU A 8 2.20 1.96 27.18
C GLU A 8 1.68 1.88 28.63
N LYS A 9 0.49 2.43 28.90
CA LYS A 9 -0.14 2.33 30.23
C LYS A 9 -0.48 0.91 30.66
N LEU A 10 -0.72 0.01 29.70
CA LEU A 10 -0.99 -1.40 29.94
C LEU A 10 0.29 -2.25 29.91
N HIS A 11 1.47 -1.62 29.84
CA HIS A 11 2.76 -2.30 29.70
C HIS A 11 2.85 -3.24 28.49
N VAL A 12 2.12 -2.92 27.41
CA VAL A 12 2.24 -3.60 26.12
C VAL A 12 2.88 -2.65 25.10
N SER A 13 3.38 -3.19 23.98
CA SER A 13 4.03 -2.37 22.95
C SER A 13 3.07 -1.33 22.36
N GLY A 14 3.32 -0.04 22.65
CA GLY A 14 2.54 1.06 22.08
C GLY A 14 2.61 1.12 20.56
N ILE A 15 3.76 0.74 19.97
CA ILE A 15 3.94 0.69 18.51
C ILE A 15 3.03 -0.38 17.89
N LEU A 16 3.01 -1.60 18.45
CA LEU A 16 2.12 -2.66 17.96
C LEU A 16 0.64 -2.29 18.12
N ALA A 17 0.27 -1.62 19.22
CA ALA A 17 -1.09 -1.12 19.40
C ALA A 17 -1.50 -0.13 18.29
N VAL A 18 -0.59 0.76 17.88
CA VAL A 18 -0.83 1.68 16.75
C VAL A 18 -0.94 0.93 15.43
N VAL A 19 -0.09 -0.07 15.19
CA VAL A 19 -0.13 -0.89 13.95
C VAL A 19 -1.48 -1.61 13.84
N ILE A 20 -1.94 -2.26 14.91
CA ILE A 20 -3.24 -2.96 14.93
C ILE A 20 -4.39 -1.98 14.70
N ALA A 21 -4.37 -0.82 15.38
CA ALA A 21 -5.38 0.21 15.18
C ALA A 21 -5.38 0.74 13.73
N GLY A 22 -4.20 0.88 13.13
CA GLY A 22 -4.03 1.30 11.73
C GLY A 22 -4.57 0.27 10.74
N ILE A 23 -4.29 -1.03 10.95
CA ILE A 23 -4.85 -2.12 10.14
C ILE A 23 -6.38 -2.14 10.23
N TYR A 24 -6.92 -2.05 11.45
CA TYR A 24 -8.36 -2.02 11.68
C TYR A 24 -9.03 -0.80 11.00
N TYR A 25 -8.41 0.37 11.15
CA TYR A 25 -8.89 1.59 10.50
C TYR A 25 -8.80 1.48 8.98
N GLY A 26 -7.70 0.96 8.42
CA GLY A 26 -7.53 0.74 6.99
C GLY A 26 -8.57 -0.22 6.40
N TRP A 27 -8.92 -1.27 7.13
CA TRP A 27 -9.94 -2.23 6.70
C TRP A 27 -11.35 -1.64 6.68
N ARG A 28 -11.68 -0.75 7.63
CA ARG A 28 -12.98 -0.06 7.70
C ARG A 28 -13.04 1.28 6.96
N ALA A 29 -11.90 1.87 6.60
CA ALA A 29 -11.79 3.17 5.94
C ALA A 29 -12.70 3.32 4.70
N PRO A 30 -12.91 2.28 3.86
CA PRO A 30 -13.83 2.37 2.73
C PRO A 30 -15.29 2.65 3.10
N ARG A 31 -15.73 2.24 4.30
CA ARG A 31 -17.11 2.42 4.79
C ARG A 31 -17.29 3.71 5.59
N ILE A 32 -16.24 4.16 6.29
CA ILE A 32 -16.34 5.27 7.25
C ILE A 32 -15.98 6.61 6.60
N LEU A 33 -15.05 6.61 5.65
CA LEU A 33 -14.58 7.84 5.01
C LEU A 33 -15.41 8.15 3.77
N SER A 34 -15.65 9.43 3.51
CA SER A 34 -16.20 9.88 2.23
C SER A 34 -15.12 9.85 1.14
N GLY A 35 -15.52 9.76 -0.13
CA GLY A 35 -14.58 9.77 -1.26
C GLY A 35 -13.71 11.03 -1.26
N ARG A 36 -14.31 12.19 -0.99
CA ARG A 36 -13.58 13.46 -0.87
C ARG A 36 -12.55 13.44 0.25
N MET A 37 -12.91 12.92 1.43
CA MET A 37 -11.98 12.82 2.56
C MET A 37 -10.80 11.93 2.21
N ARG A 38 -11.01 10.82 1.49
CA ARG A 38 -9.90 9.96 1.02
C ARG A 38 -9.00 10.66 0.01
N LEU A 39 -9.58 11.33 -0.98
CA LEU A 39 -8.82 12.06 -2.01
C LEU A 39 -7.98 13.20 -1.42
N GLN A 40 -8.39 13.80 -0.30
CA GLN A 40 -7.64 14.85 0.38
C GLN A 40 -6.68 14.29 1.43
N ALA A 41 -7.10 13.31 2.23
CA ALA A 41 -6.33 12.80 3.34
C ALA A 41 -5.15 11.92 2.88
N LEU A 42 -5.32 11.07 1.86
CA LEU A 42 -4.24 10.18 1.41
C LEU A 42 -2.99 10.96 0.95
N PRO A 43 -3.08 11.96 0.06
CA PRO A 43 -1.91 12.75 -0.33
C PRO A 43 -1.29 13.54 0.82
N VAL A 44 -2.11 14.05 1.76
CA VAL A 44 -1.59 14.75 2.94
C VAL A 44 -0.78 13.80 3.81
N TRP A 45 -1.27 12.59 4.06
CA TRP A 45 -0.52 11.58 4.82
C TRP A 45 0.74 11.13 4.08
N GLU A 46 0.67 10.95 2.75
CA GLU A 46 1.85 10.68 1.92
C GLU A 46 2.90 11.79 2.07
N MET A 47 2.49 13.06 1.99
CA MET A 47 3.38 14.20 2.20
C MET A 47 3.99 14.23 3.61
N VAL A 48 3.19 13.99 4.65
CA VAL A 48 3.68 13.91 6.04
C VAL A 48 4.70 12.79 6.19
N THR A 49 4.41 11.59 5.70
CA THR A 49 5.36 10.47 5.76
C THR A 49 6.62 10.73 4.94
N PHE A 50 6.49 11.39 3.79
CA PHE A 50 7.63 11.79 2.97
C PHE A 50 8.54 12.79 3.71
N ILE A 51 7.96 13.82 4.32
CA ILE A 51 8.71 14.81 5.11
C ILE A 51 9.38 14.15 6.31
N LEU A 52 8.66 13.34 7.08
CA LEU A 52 9.20 12.65 8.26
C LEU A 52 10.34 11.71 7.88
N ASN A 53 10.19 10.93 6.81
CA ASN A 53 11.27 10.09 6.29
C ASN A 53 12.45 10.93 5.82
N GLY A 54 12.21 12.03 5.10
CA GLY A 54 13.25 12.95 4.64
C GLY A 54 14.06 13.55 5.80
N ILE A 55 13.39 14.00 6.86
CA ILE A 55 14.02 14.50 8.09
C ILE A 55 14.86 13.40 8.74
N LEU A 56 14.31 12.18 8.86
CA LEU A 56 15.02 11.07 9.46
C LEU A 56 16.29 10.73 8.66
N PHE A 57 16.22 10.62 7.34
CA PHE A 57 17.40 10.40 6.50
C PHE A 57 18.40 11.56 6.55
N MET A 58 17.94 12.80 6.64
CA MET A 58 18.80 13.97 6.80
C MET A 58 19.57 13.91 8.12
N LEU A 59 18.88 13.63 9.23
CA LEU A 59 19.50 13.49 10.56
C LEU A 59 20.54 12.38 10.57
N ILE A 60 20.24 11.23 9.95
CA ILE A 60 21.19 10.14 9.78
C ILE A 60 22.42 10.60 9.00
N GLY A 61 22.20 11.22 7.84
CA GLY A 61 23.29 11.70 6.99
C GLY A 61 24.20 12.69 7.71
N LEU A 62 23.62 13.53 8.58
CA LEU A 62 24.37 14.48 9.40
C LEU A 62 25.17 13.81 10.53
N GLN A 63 24.70 12.68 11.06
CA GLN A 63 25.42 11.92 12.10
C GLN A 63 26.58 11.10 11.54
N LEU A 64 26.58 10.78 10.23
CA LEU A 64 27.58 9.92 9.61
C LEU A 64 29.04 10.38 9.83
N PRO A 65 29.41 11.66 9.62
CA PRO A 65 30.79 12.10 9.82
C PRO A 65 31.25 11.91 11.27
N GLN A 66 30.39 12.25 12.24
CA GLN A 66 30.70 12.11 13.67
C GLN A 66 30.97 10.66 14.05
N VAL A 67 30.20 9.73 13.48
CA VAL A 67 30.38 8.30 13.71
C VAL A 67 31.68 7.81 13.07
N ILE A 68 32.04 8.29 11.87
CA ILE A 68 33.30 7.93 11.19
C ILE A 68 34.52 8.48 11.95
N ASP A 69 34.46 9.71 12.42
CA ASP A 69 35.53 10.37 13.18
C ASP A 69 35.74 9.73 14.56
N ALA A 70 34.70 9.10 15.11
CA ALA A 70 34.78 8.32 16.34
C ALA A 70 35.53 6.97 16.20
N LEU A 71 35.84 6.52 14.98
CA LEU A 71 36.65 5.31 14.79
C LEU A 71 38.15 5.60 14.87
N ALA A 72 38.87 4.67 15.50
CA ALA A 72 40.32 4.72 15.57
C ALA A 72 40.96 4.75 14.15
N PRO A 73 41.98 5.60 13.91
CA PRO A 73 42.69 5.68 12.65
C PRO A 73 43.18 4.31 12.17
N GLY A 74 42.93 3.97 10.90
CA GLY A 74 43.31 2.67 10.31
C GLY A 74 42.25 1.56 10.41
N THR A 75 41.11 1.81 11.07
CA THR A 75 40.03 0.80 11.24
C THR A 75 38.97 0.85 10.13
N VAL A 76 38.96 1.90 9.30
CA VAL A 76 37.93 2.16 8.28
C VAL A 76 37.77 0.99 7.30
N THR A 77 38.88 0.43 6.80
CA THR A 77 38.86 -0.72 5.88
C THR A 77 38.24 -1.96 6.52
N ARG A 78 38.59 -2.24 7.78
CA ARG A 78 38.04 -3.36 8.55
C ARG A 78 36.54 -3.20 8.77
N VAL A 79 36.09 -1.98 9.08
CA VAL A 79 34.67 -1.68 9.30
C VAL A 79 33.88 -1.71 8.00
N ALA A 80 34.44 -1.21 6.89
CA ALA A 80 33.83 -1.33 5.57
C ALA A 80 33.66 -2.80 5.16
N TRP A 81 34.69 -3.63 5.37
CA TRP A 81 34.58 -5.07 5.14
C TRP A 81 33.49 -5.72 6.02
N LEU A 82 33.46 -5.37 7.31
CA LEU A 82 32.46 -5.87 8.23
C LEU A 82 31.05 -5.46 7.81
N ALA A 83 30.86 -4.22 7.37
CA ALA A 83 29.58 -3.74 6.85
C ALA A 83 29.13 -4.53 5.61
N ILE A 84 30.02 -4.81 4.66
CA ILE A 84 29.73 -5.64 3.48
C ILE A 84 29.28 -7.04 3.90
N VAL A 85 30.02 -7.67 4.81
CA VAL A 85 29.66 -9.01 5.34
C VAL A 85 28.30 -8.96 6.02
N PHE A 86 28.02 -7.95 6.84
CA PHE A 86 26.71 -7.79 7.49
C PHE A 86 25.57 -7.61 6.48
N VAL A 87 25.75 -6.78 5.45
CA VAL A 87 24.77 -6.63 4.37
C VAL A 87 24.51 -7.97 3.69
N ALA A 88 25.57 -8.69 3.31
CA ALA A 88 25.44 -9.99 2.66
C ALA A 88 24.71 -11.02 3.54
N VAL A 89 25.05 -11.10 4.83
CA VAL A 89 24.38 -11.98 5.79
C VAL A 89 22.91 -11.62 5.95
N ILE A 90 22.58 -10.33 6.13
CA ILE A 90 21.20 -9.89 6.29
C ILE A 90 20.35 -10.20 5.05
N VAL A 91 20.92 -9.98 3.86
CA VAL A 91 20.26 -10.34 2.59
C VAL A 91 20.07 -11.84 2.51
N LEU A 92 21.10 -12.65 2.77
CA LEU A 92 21.03 -14.11 2.68
C LEU A 92 20.02 -14.69 3.69
N VAL A 93 20.04 -14.24 4.94
CA VAL A 93 19.07 -14.63 5.96
C VAL A 93 17.65 -14.32 5.51
N ARG A 94 17.44 -13.15 4.89
CA ARG A 94 16.13 -12.80 4.33
C ARG A 94 15.72 -13.72 3.20
N PHE A 95 16.61 -14.06 2.29
CA PHE A 95 16.34 -15.03 1.22
C PHE A 95 15.93 -16.39 1.78
N VAL A 96 16.72 -16.92 2.73
CA VAL A 96 16.41 -18.18 3.40
C VAL A 96 15.05 -18.12 4.09
N TRP A 97 14.76 -17.05 4.83
CA TRP A 97 13.49 -16.87 5.52
C TRP A 97 12.30 -16.79 4.57
N VAL A 98 12.38 -15.97 3.52
CA VAL A 98 11.28 -15.75 2.57
C VAL A 98 11.00 -17.00 1.74
N PHE A 99 12.04 -17.68 1.25
CA PHE A 99 11.88 -18.96 0.56
C PHE A 99 11.37 -20.04 1.51
N GLY A 100 11.90 -20.13 2.73
CA GLY A 100 11.41 -21.04 3.76
C GLY A 100 9.93 -20.82 4.05
N ALA A 101 9.52 -19.59 4.35
CA ALA A 101 8.14 -19.24 4.64
C ALA A 101 7.19 -19.48 3.46
N THR A 102 7.68 -19.37 2.22
CA THR A 102 6.86 -19.58 1.01
C THR A 102 6.75 -21.06 0.64
N TYR A 103 7.84 -21.82 0.69
CA TYR A 103 7.89 -23.20 0.18
C TYR A 103 7.68 -24.26 1.25
N LEU A 104 8.10 -24.03 2.49
CA LEU A 104 7.96 -25.01 3.57
C LEU A 104 6.48 -25.37 3.87
N PRO A 105 5.54 -24.40 3.97
CA PRO A 105 4.12 -24.73 4.12
C PRO A 105 3.53 -25.48 2.92
N ARG A 106 4.06 -25.27 1.70
CA ARG A 106 3.62 -25.97 0.47
C ARG A 106 4.10 -27.42 0.40
N LEU A 107 5.20 -27.72 1.08
CA LEU A 107 5.69 -29.08 1.24
C LEU A 107 4.86 -29.84 2.27
N LEU A 108 4.42 -29.15 3.33
CA LEU A 108 3.66 -29.74 4.43
C LEU A 108 2.14 -29.81 4.17
N SER A 109 1.58 -28.95 3.31
CA SER A 109 0.13 -28.90 3.03
C SER A 109 -0.18 -28.82 1.53
N ALA A 110 -0.90 -29.84 1.03
CA ALA A 110 -1.41 -29.86 -0.34
C ALA A 110 -2.47 -28.76 -0.59
N THR A 111 -3.23 -28.38 0.45
CA THR A 111 -4.24 -27.32 0.40
C THR A 111 -3.60 -25.96 0.16
N PHE A 112 -2.46 -25.68 0.81
CA PHE A 112 -1.74 -24.41 0.66
C PHE A 112 -1.06 -24.29 -0.72
N ARG A 113 -0.58 -25.42 -1.26
CA ARG A 113 0.02 -25.48 -2.61
C ARG A 113 -0.98 -25.08 -3.71
N ARG A 114 -2.26 -25.44 -3.58
CA ARG A 114 -3.30 -25.10 -4.56
C ARG A 114 -3.75 -23.64 -4.49
N LYS A 115 -3.84 -23.07 -3.29
CA LYS A 115 -4.35 -21.70 -3.09
C LYS A 115 -3.35 -20.60 -3.44
N ASN A 116 -2.04 -20.89 -3.44
CA ASN A 116 -1.03 -19.84 -3.56
C ASN A 116 0.15 -20.25 -4.47
N PRO A 117 -0.05 -20.33 -5.80
CA PRO A 117 1.01 -20.63 -6.75
C PRO A 117 1.88 -19.38 -6.97
N ALA A 118 2.74 -19.03 -6.01
CA ALA A 118 3.72 -17.96 -6.23
C ALA A 118 4.92 -18.54 -7.00
N PRO A 119 5.18 -18.11 -8.24
CA PRO A 119 6.39 -18.48 -8.98
C PRO A 119 7.63 -18.01 -8.22
N TRP A 120 8.74 -18.76 -8.34
CA TRP A 120 9.99 -18.46 -7.64
C TRP A 120 10.54 -17.08 -7.98
N GLN A 121 10.22 -16.55 -9.17
CA GLN A 121 10.59 -15.21 -9.57
C GLN A 121 9.95 -14.14 -8.68
N GLN A 122 8.66 -14.30 -8.34
CA GLN A 122 7.97 -13.40 -7.41
C GLN A 122 8.53 -13.55 -5.99
N THR A 123 8.81 -14.79 -5.55
CA THR A 123 9.42 -15.02 -4.23
C THR A 123 10.82 -14.39 -4.12
N ALA A 124 11.65 -14.53 -5.16
CA ALA A 124 12.97 -13.90 -5.24
C ALA A 124 12.87 -12.37 -5.20
N LEU A 125 11.91 -11.81 -5.94
CA LEU A 125 11.64 -10.37 -5.92
C LEU A 125 11.21 -9.89 -4.51
N ILE A 126 10.29 -10.60 -3.85
CA ILE A 126 9.84 -10.28 -2.47
C ILE A 126 11.00 -10.36 -1.47
N ALA A 127 11.88 -11.35 -1.63
CA ALA A 127 13.09 -11.47 -0.84
C ALA A 127 14.03 -10.26 -1.06
N TRP A 128 14.15 -9.79 -2.30
CA TRP A 128 15.03 -8.67 -2.68
C TRP A 128 14.51 -7.28 -2.29
N ILE A 129 13.18 -7.03 -2.32
CA ILE A 129 12.56 -5.72 -1.97
C ILE A 129 12.69 -5.37 -0.46
N GLY A 130 13.47 -6.14 0.29
CA GLY A 130 13.67 -6.02 1.72
C GLY A 130 14.51 -4.88 2.23
N MET A 131 14.28 -3.67 1.72
CA MET A 131 15.04 -2.49 2.12
C MET A 131 14.94 -2.27 3.62
N ARG A 132 16.10 -2.08 4.28
CA ARG A 132 16.14 -1.65 5.68
C ARG A 132 15.97 -0.15 5.70
N GLY A 133 15.08 0.34 6.57
CA GLY A 133 14.68 1.74 6.57
C GLY A 133 14.75 2.37 7.95
N ALA A 134 13.91 3.39 8.13
CA ALA A 134 13.80 4.21 9.33
C ALA A 134 13.72 3.41 10.63
N ASP A 135 12.95 2.33 10.64
CA ASP A 135 12.70 1.54 11.84
C ASP A 135 13.97 0.84 12.37
N SER A 136 14.87 0.43 11.46
CA SER A 136 16.15 -0.18 11.86
C SER A 136 17.04 0.85 12.55
N LEU A 137 17.03 2.09 12.08
CA LEU A 137 17.73 3.19 12.75
C LEU A 137 17.09 3.52 14.09
N ALA A 138 15.76 3.66 14.15
CA ALA A 138 15.06 3.95 15.39
C ALA A 138 15.44 2.93 16.48
N GLY A 139 15.53 1.65 16.13
CA GLY A 139 16.03 0.60 17.01
C GLY A 139 17.49 0.81 17.45
N ALA A 140 18.37 1.23 16.54
CA ALA A 140 19.78 1.49 16.87
C ALA A 140 19.96 2.74 17.74
N LEU A 141 19.17 3.79 17.53
CA LEU A 141 19.15 5.01 18.35
C LEU A 141 18.51 4.80 19.72
N ALA A 142 17.60 3.83 19.84
CA ALA A 142 17.02 3.43 21.12
C ALA A 142 18.02 2.72 22.05
N ILE A 143 19.21 2.36 21.55
CA ILE A 143 20.28 1.79 22.38
C ILE A 143 20.74 2.88 23.37
N PRO A 144 20.69 2.60 24.69
CA PRO A 144 21.01 3.58 25.70
C PRO A 144 22.48 4.01 25.61
N PHE A 145 22.76 5.27 25.97
CA PHE A 145 24.13 5.78 26.04
C PHE A 145 24.93 5.13 27.17
N VAL A 146 24.25 4.83 28.28
CA VAL A 146 24.84 4.24 29.49
C VAL A 146 24.06 3.01 29.94
N LEU A 147 24.78 2.02 30.43
CA LEU A 147 24.23 0.86 31.12
C LEU A 147 23.69 1.28 32.50
N THR A 148 22.89 0.41 33.12
CA THR A 148 22.34 0.63 34.48
C THR A 148 23.42 0.77 35.56
N ASN A 149 24.65 0.36 35.28
CA ASN A 149 25.82 0.50 36.14
C ASN A 149 26.62 1.81 35.88
N GLY A 150 26.11 2.71 35.03
CA GLY A 150 26.71 4.01 34.71
C GLY A 150 27.84 3.97 33.66
N GLN A 151 28.22 2.79 33.16
CA GLN A 151 29.25 2.66 32.13
C GLN A 151 28.69 2.97 30.73
N PRO A 152 29.50 3.54 29.80
CA PRO A 152 29.09 3.71 28.41
C PRO A 152 28.71 2.38 27.75
N PHE A 153 27.68 2.38 26.91
CA PHE A 153 27.28 1.18 26.19
C PHE A 153 28.39 0.71 25.23
N PRO A 154 28.84 -0.55 25.33
CA PRO A 154 29.97 -1.03 24.55
C PRO A 154 29.62 -1.11 23.07
N GLY A 155 30.44 -0.48 22.22
CA GLY A 155 30.32 -0.59 20.77
C GLY A 155 29.07 0.08 20.17
N ARG A 156 28.42 0.99 20.89
CA ARG A 156 27.24 1.73 20.39
C ARG A 156 27.50 2.42 19.05
N GLU A 157 28.61 3.15 18.94
CA GLU A 157 28.98 3.87 17.72
C GLU A 157 29.24 2.91 16.54
N LEU A 158 29.81 1.73 16.82
CA LEU A 158 29.99 0.69 15.80
C LEU A 158 28.63 0.13 15.34
N ILE A 159 27.68 -0.10 16.26
CA ILE A 159 26.34 -0.57 15.91
C ILE A 159 25.61 0.49 15.06
N LEU A 160 25.70 1.77 15.42
CA LEU A 160 25.14 2.86 14.65
C LEU A 160 25.74 2.93 13.25
N LEU A 161 27.07 2.84 13.14
CA LEU A 161 27.76 2.85 11.86
C LEU A 161 27.34 1.67 10.97
N LEU A 162 27.32 0.46 11.51
CA LEU A 162 26.94 -0.72 10.74
C LEU A 162 25.47 -0.67 10.33
N THR A 163 24.59 -0.22 11.22
CA THR A 163 23.17 -0.01 10.90
C THR A 163 23.02 0.99 9.77
N PHE A 164 23.77 2.10 9.82
CA PHE A 164 23.81 3.08 8.74
C PHE A 164 24.28 2.46 7.43
N CYS A 165 25.44 1.80 7.41
CA CYS A 165 25.98 1.20 6.20
C CYS A 165 25.01 0.18 5.60
N VAL A 166 24.32 -0.61 6.44
CA VAL A 166 23.31 -1.57 5.99
C VAL A 166 22.09 -0.86 5.41
N ILE A 167 21.56 0.17 6.08
CA ILE A 167 20.42 0.95 5.57
C ILE A 167 20.80 1.61 4.24
N PHE A 168 21.94 2.28 4.17
CA PHE A 168 22.42 2.93 2.96
C PHE A 168 22.63 1.93 1.82
N ALA A 169 23.35 0.83 2.08
CA ALA A 169 23.59 -0.19 1.07
C ALA A 169 22.28 -0.82 0.60
N THR A 170 21.34 -1.13 1.49
CA THR A 170 20.06 -1.72 1.08
C THR A 170 19.19 -0.73 0.32
N LEU A 171 19.09 0.53 0.73
CA LEU A 171 18.30 1.54 0.01
C LEU A 171 18.89 1.89 -1.35
N VAL A 172 20.20 2.11 -1.43
CA VAL A 172 20.87 2.49 -2.68
C VAL A 172 21.03 1.28 -3.59
N LEU A 173 21.66 0.20 -3.12
CA LEU A 173 21.90 -0.98 -3.96
C LEU A 173 20.59 -1.67 -4.33
N GLN A 174 19.71 -2.00 -3.37
CA GLN A 174 18.47 -2.70 -3.71
C GLN A 174 17.49 -1.77 -4.44
N GLY A 175 17.45 -0.49 -4.08
CA GLY A 175 16.61 0.49 -4.77
C GLY A 175 16.98 0.67 -6.24
N LEU A 176 18.28 0.88 -6.56
CA LEU A 176 18.73 1.01 -7.95
C LEU A 176 18.65 -0.31 -8.72
N THR A 177 18.86 -1.45 -8.06
CA THR A 177 18.81 -2.77 -8.72
C THR A 177 17.39 -3.30 -8.91
N LEU A 178 16.37 -2.72 -8.28
CA LEU A 178 14.99 -3.23 -8.34
C LEU A 178 14.46 -3.25 -9.78
N THR A 179 14.53 -2.13 -10.49
CA THR A 179 14.04 -2.02 -11.87
C THR A 179 14.72 -3.03 -12.81
N PRO A 180 16.07 -3.09 -12.91
CA PRO A 180 16.71 -4.08 -13.78
C PRO A 180 16.43 -5.52 -13.34
N LEU A 181 16.32 -5.78 -12.02
CA LEU A 181 15.99 -7.10 -11.50
C LEU A 181 14.59 -7.55 -11.95
N VAL A 182 13.58 -6.68 -11.87
CA VAL A 182 12.22 -6.98 -12.36
C VAL A 182 12.22 -7.35 -13.85
N HIS A 183 12.95 -6.61 -14.67
CA HIS A 183 13.09 -6.90 -16.10
C HIS A 183 13.80 -8.23 -16.34
N TRP A 184 14.87 -8.51 -15.59
CA TRP A 184 15.64 -9.75 -15.70
C TRP A 184 14.83 -11.00 -15.30
N LEU A 185 14.05 -10.92 -14.22
CA LEU A 185 13.18 -12.01 -13.76
C LEU A 185 11.94 -12.20 -14.65
N LYS A 186 11.73 -11.35 -15.67
CA LYS A 186 10.59 -11.41 -16.61
C LYS A 186 9.24 -11.53 -15.90
N ILE A 187 9.09 -10.81 -14.79
CA ILE A 187 7.86 -10.84 -13.99
C ILE A 187 6.79 -10.13 -14.82
N LYS A 188 5.88 -10.92 -15.40
CA LYS A 188 4.71 -10.39 -16.12
C LYS A 188 3.77 -9.73 -15.11
N GLY A 189 3.07 -8.68 -15.54
CA GLY A 189 2.04 -8.00 -14.76
C GLY A 189 1.05 -8.99 -14.15
N ASP A 190 0.53 -8.65 -12.97
CA ASP A 190 -0.36 -9.53 -12.23
C ASP A 190 -1.73 -9.64 -12.91
N ARG A 191 -1.80 -10.56 -13.89
CA ARG A 191 -3.02 -10.90 -14.61
C ARG A 191 -4.13 -11.38 -13.67
N VAL A 192 -3.82 -11.82 -12.46
CA VAL A 192 -4.83 -12.20 -11.46
C VAL A 192 -5.51 -10.94 -10.94
N THR A 193 -4.73 -9.97 -10.46
CA THR A 193 -5.28 -8.65 -10.05
C THR A 193 -6.06 -7.98 -11.18
N GLU A 194 -5.59 -8.01 -12.42
CA GLU A 194 -6.32 -7.41 -13.56
C GLU A 194 -7.66 -8.10 -13.84
N LYS A 195 -7.71 -9.43 -13.73
CA LYS A 195 -8.95 -10.21 -13.89
C LYS A 195 -9.91 -9.97 -12.73
N GLU A 196 -9.42 -9.98 -11.50
CA GLU A 196 -10.19 -9.65 -10.30
C GLU A 196 -10.77 -8.25 -10.38
N GLU A 197 -9.94 -7.27 -10.79
CA GLU A 197 -10.35 -5.89 -11.01
C GLU A 197 -11.44 -5.80 -12.07
N ARG A 198 -11.25 -6.41 -13.26
CA ARG A 198 -12.24 -6.41 -14.34
C ARG A 198 -13.56 -7.05 -13.90
N MET A 199 -13.49 -8.19 -13.22
CA MET A 199 -14.67 -8.90 -12.69
C MET A 199 -15.43 -8.02 -11.68
N ALA A 200 -14.71 -7.38 -10.75
CA ALA A 200 -15.35 -6.49 -9.77
C ALA A 200 -15.96 -5.25 -10.42
N ARG A 201 -15.30 -4.64 -11.41
CA ARG A 201 -15.88 -3.54 -12.17
C ARG A 201 -17.17 -3.97 -12.86
N LEU A 202 -17.16 -5.14 -13.51
CA LEU A 202 -18.35 -5.66 -14.19
C LEU A 202 -19.52 -5.85 -13.21
N LYS A 203 -19.29 -6.58 -12.10
CA LYS A 203 -20.33 -6.80 -11.07
C LYS A 203 -20.83 -5.51 -10.44
N ALA A 204 -19.94 -4.54 -10.20
CA ALA A 204 -20.32 -3.23 -9.66
C ALA A 204 -21.22 -2.46 -10.64
N ASN A 205 -20.88 -2.42 -11.93
CA ASN A 205 -21.68 -1.74 -12.95
C ASN A 205 -23.03 -2.45 -13.17
N GLU A 206 -23.07 -3.78 -13.12
CA GLU A 206 -24.31 -4.57 -13.19
C GLU A 206 -25.23 -4.29 -11.98
N ALA A 207 -24.67 -4.23 -10.77
CA ALA A 207 -25.43 -3.89 -9.56
C ALA A 207 -25.96 -2.45 -9.60
N ALA A 208 -25.14 -1.51 -10.10
CA ALA A 208 -25.54 -0.13 -10.34
C ALA A 208 -26.71 -0.02 -11.32
N LEU A 209 -26.66 -0.76 -12.44
CA LEU A 209 -27.73 -0.79 -13.43
C LEU A 209 -29.03 -1.36 -12.84
N ALA A 210 -28.94 -2.48 -12.11
CA ALA A 210 -30.10 -3.08 -11.44
C ALA A 210 -30.75 -2.12 -10.43
N ARG A 211 -29.94 -1.35 -9.68
CA ARG A 211 -30.45 -0.32 -8.77
C ARG A 211 -31.14 0.81 -9.53
N LEU A 212 -30.56 1.26 -10.64
CA LEU A 212 -31.15 2.30 -11.48
C LEU A 212 -32.52 1.89 -12.04
N GLU A 213 -32.68 0.62 -12.43
CA GLU A 213 -33.96 0.05 -12.87
C GLU A 213 -35.00 0.01 -11.74
N GLU A 214 -34.60 -0.33 -10.52
CA GLU A 214 -35.49 -0.28 -9.35
C GLU A 214 -36.00 1.15 -9.10
N ILE A 215 -35.11 2.15 -9.19
CA ILE A 215 -35.48 3.58 -9.04
C ILE A 215 -36.44 4.02 -10.16
N ALA A 216 -36.18 3.57 -11.39
CA ALA A 216 -37.04 3.84 -12.55
C ALA A 216 -38.44 3.25 -12.37
N SER A 217 -38.53 1.99 -11.90
CA SER A 217 -39.80 1.30 -11.66
C SER A 217 -40.69 2.02 -10.64
N ARG A 218 -40.07 2.66 -9.65
CA ARG A 218 -40.75 3.45 -8.60
C ARG A 218 -41.09 4.88 -9.04
N LYS A 219 -40.79 5.27 -10.28
CA LYS A 219 -40.99 6.63 -10.83
C LYS A 219 -40.35 7.72 -9.97
N ARG A 220 -39.24 7.42 -9.29
CA ARG A 220 -38.58 8.33 -8.34
C ARG A 220 -37.66 9.35 -9.02
N ALA A 221 -37.40 9.19 -10.33
CA ALA A 221 -36.51 10.02 -11.11
C ALA A 221 -37.09 10.32 -12.51
N ARG A 222 -36.64 11.41 -13.15
CA ARG A 222 -37.07 11.78 -14.50
C ARG A 222 -36.64 10.72 -15.52
N PRO A 223 -37.51 10.29 -16.45
CA PRO A 223 -37.19 9.25 -17.43
C PRO A 223 -35.95 9.53 -18.27
N ARG A 224 -35.74 10.79 -18.69
CA ARG A 224 -34.55 11.19 -19.47
C ARG A 224 -33.24 11.02 -18.70
N THR A 225 -33.25 11.28 -17.39
CA THR A 225 -32.07 11.14 -16.53
C THR A 225 -31.71 9.67 -16.33
N VAL A 226 -32.74 8.83 -16.12
CA VAL A 226 -32.60 7.38 -16.03
C VAL A 226 -32.05 6.79 -17.32
N GLU A 227 -32.60 7.16 -18.48
CA GLU A 227 -32.16 6.65 -19.78
C GLU A 227 -30.70 6.99 -20.06
N ARG A 228 -30.28 8.22 -19.72
CA ARG A 228 -28.90 8.66 -19.90
C ARG A 228 -27.92 7.83 -19.05
N LEU A 229 -28.22 7.65 -17.76
CA LEU A 229 -27.37 6.84 -16.87
C LEU A 229 -27.38 5.37 -17.30
N ARG A 230 -28.53 4.83 -17.74
CA ARG A 230 -28.64 3.47 -18.27
C ARG A 230 -27.68 3.27 -19.44
N SER A 231 -27.74 4.14 -20.45
CA SER A 231 -26.84 4.05 -21.61
C SER A 231 -25.38 4.06 -21.17
N GLU A 232 -25.01 4.95 -20.25
CA GLU A 232 -23.62 5.06 -19.77
C GLU A 232 -23.14 3.78 -19.07
N TYR A 233 -23.96 3.18 -18.21
CA TYR A 233 -23.62 1.92 -17.54
C TYR A 233 -23.60 0.72 -18.51
N GLU A 234 -24.51 0.67 -19.46
CA GLU A 234 -24.50 -0.36 -20.50
C GLU A 234 -23.26 -0.26 -21.39
N ASP A 235 -22.84 0.96 -21.76
CA ASP A 235 -21.61 1.19 -22.52
C ASP A 235 -20.38 0.72 -21.74
N ARG A 236 -20.29 1.05 -20.44
CA ARG A 236 -19.21 0.58 -19.56
C ARG A 236 -19.18 -0.95 -19.45
N ILE A 237 -20.35 -1.59 -19.30
CA ILE A 237 -20.46 -3.06 -19.26
C ILE A 237 -20.01 -3.67 -20.59
N ARG A 238 -20.43 -3.09 -21.73
CA ARG A 238 -20.00 -3.53 -23.07
C ARG A 238 -18.48 -3.44 -23.21
N GLN A 239 -17.88 -2.31 -22.83
CA GLN A 239 -16.44 -2.08 -22.87
C GLN A 239 -15.68 -3.08 -21.97
N LEU A 240 -16.15 -3.34 -20.76
CA LEU A 240 -15.52 -4.31 -19.84
C LEU A 240 -15.61 -5.76 -20.34
N ARG A 241 -16.60 -6.08 -21.17
CA ARG A 241 -16.78 -7.39 -21.80
C ARG A 241 -15.96 -7.55 -23.09
N SER A 242 -15.67 -6.47 -23.81
CA SER A 242 -14.78 -6.48 -24.97
C SER A 242 -13.30 -6.39 -24.56
N GLU A 243 -12.42 -7.19 -25.17
CA GLU A 243 -10.97 -7.17 -24.86
C GLU A 243 -10.21 -5.92 -25.34
N VAL A 244 -10.88 -4.99 -26.04
CA VAL A 244 -10.28 -3.79 -26.61
C VAL A 244 -10.71 -2.56 -25.79
N PRO A 245 -9.78 -1.81 -25.18
CA PRO A 245 -10.11 -0.57 -24.50
C PRO A 245 -10.31 0.53 -25.55
N ASP A 246 -11.49 1.16 -25.56
CA ASP A 246 -11.74 2.38 -26.31
C ASP A 246 -11.88 3.54 -25.32
N GLU A 247 -10.98 4.51 -25.42
CA GLU A 247 -10.89 5.69 -24.57
C GLU A 247 -11.85 6.77 -25.08
N GLU A 248 -13.14 6.65 -24.79
CA GLU A 248 -14.00 7.82 -24.91
C GLU A 248 -15.12 7.81 -23.87
N SER A 249 -14.89 8.50 -22.75
CA SER A 249 -15.94 8.82 -21.78
C SER A 249 -16.38 10.28 -21.96
N VAL A 250 -17.60 10.45 -22.46
CA VAL A 250 -18.26 11.72 -22.79
C VAL A 250 -18.42 12.62 -21.57
N SER A 251 -18.17 13.92 -21.77
CA SER A 251 -18.34 14.97 -20.76
C SER A 251 -19.65 15.75 -20.90
N ARG A 252 -20.16 16.23 -19.74
CA ARG A 252 -20.88 17.51 -19.49
C ARG A 252 -22.42 17.53 -19.34
N LEU A 253 -22.80 18.56 -18.56
CA LEU A 253 -24.10 19.08 -18.12
C LEU A 253 -24.80 18.24 -17.03
N PHE A 254 -24.58 18.71 -15.79
CA PHE A 254 -25.20 18.21 -14.56
C PHE A 254 -26.51 18.97 -14.33
N SER A 255 -27.62 18.24 -14.19
CA SER A 255 -28.81 18.73 -13.49
C SER A 255 -28.76 18.24 -12.04
N GLU A 256 -29.33 18.95 -11.07
CA GLU A 256 -29.35 18.51 -9.66
C GLU A 256 -29.94 17.08 -9.50
N ASP A 257 -31.04 16.80 -10.22
CA ASP A 257 -31.66 15.45 -10.29
C ASP A 257 -30.72 14.37 -10.85
N PHE A 258 -29.74 14.74 -11.69
CA PHE A 258 -28.76 13.80 -12.24
C PHE A 258 -27.66 13.53 -11.23
N GLU A 259 -27.21 14.55 -10.48
CA GLU A 259 -26.18 14.39 -9.45
C GLU A 259 -26.66 13.54 -8.27
N GLU A 260 -27.92 13.67 -7.87
CA GLU A 260 -28.50 12.86 -6.80
C GLU A 260 -28.62 11.39 -7.21
N LEU A 261 -29.15 11.14 -8.41
CA LEU A 261 -29.29 9.79 -8.95
C LEU A 261 -27.92 9.14 -9.20
N ALA A 262 -26.96 9.88 -9.75
CA ALA A 262 -25.60 9.38 -9.95
C ALA A 262 -24.89 9.05 -8.63
N ARG A 263 -25.10 9.84 -7.57
CA ARG A 263 -24.56 9.55 -6.23
C ARG A 263 -25.12 8.25 -5.66
N GLU A 264 -26.43 8.02 -5.78
CA GLU A 264 -27.07 6.80 -5.27
C GLU A 264 -26.54 5.54 -5.98
N VAL A 265 -26.34 5.63 -7.30
CA VAL A 265 -25.82 4.52 -8.10
C VAL A 265 -24.32 4.26 -7.80
N LEU A 266 -23.50 5.32 -7.70
CA LEU A 266 -22.08 5.19 -7.30
C LEU A 266 -21.91 4.60 -5.90
N GLN A 267 -22.83 4.89 -4.98
CA GLN A 267 -22.82 4.29 -3.65
C GLN A 267 -23.08 2.78 -3.72
N THR A 268 -23.99 2.34 -4.61
CA THR A 268 -24.26 0.91 -4.85
C THR A 268 -23.04 0.20 -5.44
N GLU A 269 -22.34 0.83 -6.38
CA GLU A 269 -21.07 0.30 -6.89
C GLU A 269 -20.07 0.09 -5.75
N ARG A 270 -19.87 1.12 -4.92
CA ARG A 270 -18.94 1.09 -3.78
C ARG A 270 -19.26 -0.06 -2.82
N ASP A 271 -20.52 -0.21 -2.44
CA ASP A 271 -20.96 -1.25 -1.52
C ASP A 271 -20.74 -2.65 -2.10
N THR A 272 -20.96 -2.82 -3.41
CA THR A 272 -20.70 -4.07 -4.13
C THR A 272 -19.21 -4.42 -4.13
N VAL A 273 -18.32 -3.47 -4.45
CA VAL A 273 -16.86 -3.75 -4.44
C VAL A 273 -16.35 -4.06 -3.03
N ILE A 274 -16.87 -3.35 -2.02
CA ILE A 274 -16.57 -3.62 -0.61
C ILE A 274 -17.01 -5.02 -0.19
N GLN A 275 -18.18 -5.47 -0.65
CA GLN A 275 -18.70 -6.82 -0.42
C GLN A 275 -17.82 -7.88 -1.08
N LEU A 276 -17.47 -7.70 -2.36
CA LEU A 276 -16.59 -8.63 -3.08
C LEU A 276 -15.23 -8.81 -2.38
N ARG A 277 -14.68 -7.74 -1.80
CA ARG A 277 -13.45 -7.82 -0.99
C ARG A 277 -13.66 -8.53 0.34
N ASN A 278 -14.81 -8.37 0.99
CA ASN A 278 -15.13 -9.09 2.22
C ASN A 278 -15.35 -10.60 1.99
N GLU A 279 -15.82 -10.96 0.79
CA GLU A 279 -16.01 -12.35 0.34
C GLU A 279 -14.71 -12.96 -0.22
N GLU A 280 -13.57 -12.27 -0.12
CA GLU A 280 -12.27 -12.67 -0.68
C GLU A 280 -12.31 -12.91 -2.21
N ALA A 281 -13.30 -12.37 -2.92
CA ALA A 281 -13.43 -12.50 -4.37
C ALA A 281 -12.48 -11.56 -5.13
N ILE A 282 -12.00 -10.49 -4.48
CA ILE A 282 -10.98 -9.57 -5.00
C ILE A 282 -9.98 -9.20 -3.92
N ASN A 283 -8.75 -8.91 -4.32
CA ASN A 283 -7.72 -8.40 -3.44
C ASN A 283 -7.84 -6.89 -3.13
N ASP A 284 -7.13 -6.43 -2.09
CA ASP A 284 -7.16 -5.03 -1.66
C ASP A 284 -6.59 -4.05 -2.70
N GLN A 285 -5.71 -4.51 -3.60
CA GLN A 285 -5.16 -3.66 -4.65
C GLN A 285 -6.22 -3.35 -5.71
N ALA A 286 -7.00 -4.35 -6.13
CA ALA A 286 -8.15 -4.18 -7.01
C ALA A 286 -9.19 -3.26 -6.39
N LEU A 287 -9.55 -3.47 -5.10
CA LEU A 287 -10.44 -2.57 -4.36
C LEU A 287 -9.95 -1.12 -4.38
N ARG A 288 -8.69 -0.86 -4.02
CA ARG A 288 -8.12 0.50 -3.96
C ARG A 288 -8.19 1.22 -5.31
N ARG A 289 -7.92 0.52 -6.41
CA ARG A 289 -8.01 1.10 -7.76
C ARG A 289 -9.43 1.48 -8.12
N ILE A 290 -10.38 0.55 -7.99
CA ILE A 290 -11.78 0.80 -8.32
C ILE A 290 -12.36 1.90 -7.42
N GLN A 291 -12.04 1.87 -6.13
CA GLN A 291 -12.49 2.87 -5.17
C GLN A 291 -11.98 4.28 -5.51
N ARG A 292 -10.72 4.40 -5.95
CA ARG A 292 -10.18 5.69 -6.41
C ARG A 292 -10.96 6.25 -7.60
N ASP A 293 -11.36 5.40 -8.55
CA ASP A 293 -12.15 5.82 -9.70
C ASP A 293 -13.56 6.26 -9.30
N ILE A 294 -14.22 5.52 -8.41
CA ILE A 294 -15.52 5.90 -7.84
C ILE A 294 -15.40 7.25 -7.12
N ASP A 295 -14.36 7.45 -6.32
CA ASP A 295 -14.12 8.70 -5.59
C ASP A 295 -13.87 9.88 -6.55
N LEU A 296 -13.16 9.65 -7.66
CA LEU A 296 -12.96 10.65 -8.71
C LEU A 296 -14.27 10.97 -9.45
N ALA A 297 -15.10 9.96 -9.73
CA ALA A 297 -16.42 10.15 -10.34
C ALA A 297 -17.34 10.97 -9.42
N GLU A 298 -17.39 10.64 -8.13
CA GLU A 298 -18.14 11.39 -7.11
C GLU A 298 -17.63 12.84 -6.99
N ALA A 299 -16.32 13.06 -7.04
CA ALA A 299 -15.74 14.40 -6.99
C ALA A 299 -16.12 15.25 -8.23
N ARG A 300 -16.27 14.65 -9.41
CA ARG A 300 -16.69 15.35 -10.65
C ARG A 300 -18.14 15.83 -10.58
N LEU A 301 -19.02 15.10 -9.88
CA LEU A 301 -20.42 15.50 -9.67
C LEU A 301 -20.54 16.79 -8.85
N HIS A 302 -19.53 17.16 -8.05
CA HIS A 302 -19.59 18.29 -7.13
C HIS A 302 -18.92 19.58 -7.64
N ARG A 303 -18.74 19.76 -8.96
CA ARG A 303 -18.22 21.04 -9.46
C ARG A 303 -19.32 22.11 -9.34
N PRO A 304 -19.17 23.14 -8.49
CA PRO A 304 -20.13 24.23 -8.45
C PRO A 304 -20.18 24.85 -9.84
N ALA A 305 -21.40 25.12 -10.33
CA ALA A 305 -21.59 25.98 -11.50
C ALA A 305 -20.75 27.24 -11.27
N ARG A 306 -19.75 27.48 -12.13
CA ARG A 306 -19.06 28.77 -12.16
C ARG A 306 -20.14 29.83 -12.35
N ARG A 307 -20.38 30.62 -11.31
CA ARG A 307 -21.11 31.89 -11.43
C ARG A 307 -20.31 32.84 -12.29
#